data_AF-X0T014-F1
#
_entry.id   AF-X0T014-F1
#
_cell.length_a   1.000
_cell.length_b   1.000
_cell.length_c   1.000
_cell.angle_alpha   90.00
_cell.angle_beta   90.00
_cell.angle_gamma   90.00
#
_symmetry.space_group_name_H-M   'P 1'
#
loop_
_entity.id
_entity.type
_entity.pdbx_description
1 polymer ?
#
loop_
_entity_poly.entity_id
_entity_poly.type
_entity_poly.pdbx_seq_one_letter_code
_entity_poly.pdbx_strand_id
1 'polypeptide(L)'
;MSIHKEESPLAGKTMRIKEGTMHPQNENFGGSDFVVEDWFDRILGKSWMDATGNPAAMIFAMRGAMAQMSIDDEVVYGKVGALGHLVHVSELEEKADG
;
A
#
# COMPACT_ATOMS: atom_id res chain seq x y z
N MET A 1 2.34 12.54 -13.95
CA MET A 1 2.53 13.64 -12.98
C MET A 1 2.16 13.05 -11.63
N SER A 2 3.02 13.17 -10.62
CA SER A 2 2.66 12.72 -9.28
C SER A 2 1.61 13.67 -8.69
N ILE A 3 0.66 13.09 -7.97
CA ILE A 3 -0.42 13.76 -7.26
C ILE A 3 0.14 14.35 -5.95
N HIS A 4 0.96 13.58 -5.26
CA HIS A 4 1.67 14.01 -4.05
C HIS A 4 2.93 14.80 -4.41
N LYS A 5 3.04 16.00 -3.84
CA LYS A 5 4.19 16.90 -4.02
C LYS A 5 5.34 16.60 -3.05
N GLU A 6 5.02 16.09 -1.87
CA GLU A 6 5.96 15.79 -0.80
C GLU A 6 6.02 14.28 -0.54
N GLU A 7 7.09 13.82 0.09
CA GLU A 7 7.23 12.42 0.51
C GLU A 7 6.13 12.03 1.50
N SER A 8 5.82 10.73 1.56
CA SER A 8 4.89 10.21 2.55
C SER A 8 5.42 10.47 3.95
N PRO A 9 4.60 10.93 4.90
CA PRO A 9 4.96 10.99 6.32
C PRO A 9 5.32 9.61 6.90
N LEU A 10 4.98 8.54 6.17
CA LEU A 10 5.28 7.16 6.49
C LEU A 10 6.54 6.64 5.77
N ALA A 11 7.12 7.39 4.82
CA ALA A 11 8.30 6.98 4.08
C ALA A 11 9.45 6.57 5.02
N GLY A 12 10.03 5.40 4.76
CA GLY A 12 11.10 4.81 5.57
C GLY A 12 10.65 4.22 6.91
N LYS A 13 9.36 4.33 7.29
CA LYS A 13 8.82 3.73 8.52
C LYS A 13 8.39 2.29 8.27
N THR A 14 8.51 1.48 9.33
CA THR A 14 7.90 0.14 9.38
C THR A 14 6.53 0.27 10.03
N MET A 15 5.49 0.07 9.23
CA MET A 15 4.10 0.07 9.67
C MET A 15 3.61 -1.37 9.79
N ARG A 16 2.52 -1.61 10.49
CA ARG A 16 1.84 -2.90 10.49
C ARG A 16 0.61 -2.81 9.59
N ILE A 17 0.39 -3.83 8.77
CA ILE A 17 -0.86 -3.96 8.02
C ILE A 17 -1.91 -4.48 8.99
N LYS A 18 -3.10 -3.88 9.00
CA LYS A 18 -4.21 -4.31 9.85
C LYS A 18 -4.50 -5.80 9.64
N GLU A 19 -4.72 -6.53 10.73
CA GLU A 19 -4.97 -7.99 10.73
C GLU A 19 -6.11 -8.42 9.80
N GLY A 20 -7.13 -7.58 9.62
CA GLY A 20 -8.28 -7.85 8.74
C GLY A 20 -8.02 -7.64 7.24
N THR A 21 -6.85 -7.12 6.85
CA THR A 21 -6.54 -6.83 5.45
C THR A 21 -6.20 -8.11 4.70
N MET A 22 -7.08 -8.46 3.75
CA MET A 22 -6.92 -9.66 2.92
C MET A 22 -6.02 -9.40 1.70
N HIS A 23 -5.33 -10.44 1.23
CA HIS A 23 -4.58 -10.42 -0.02
C HIS A 23 -4.73 -11.74 -0.78
N PRO A 24 -5.08 -11.71 -2.08
CA PRO A 24 -5.46 -12.90 -2.84
C PRO A 24 -4.33 -13.91 -3.06
N GLN A 25 -3.07 -13.48 -2.91
CA GLN A 25 -1.88 -14.31 -3.13
C GLN A 25 -1.01 -14.43 -1.87
N ASN A 26 -1.43 -13.87 -0.73
CA ASN A 26 -0.65 -13.89 0.51
C ASN A 26 -1.61 -13.94 1.70
N GLU A 27 -1.81 -15.14 2.27
CA GLU A 27 -2.75 -15.36 3.38
C GLU A 27 -2.33 -14.64 4.67
N ASN A 28 -1.03 -14.38 4.85
CA ASN A 28 -0.47 -13.72 6.04
C ASN A 28 -0.23 -12.21 5.81
N PHE A 29 -0.92 -11.60 4.85
CA PHE A 29 -0.71 -10.19 4.53
C PHE A 29 -1.20 -9.26 5.65
N GLY A 30 -2.39 -9.52 6.20
CA GLY A 30 -2.85 -8.87 7.43
C GLY A 30 -1.93 -9.23 8.60
N GLY A 31 -1.58 -8.24 9.43
CA GLY A 31 -0.68 -8.41 10.57
C GLY A 31 0.81 -8.39 10.21
N SER A 32 1.17 -8.35 8.93
CA SER A 32 2.57 -8.29 8.51
C SER A 32 3.19 -6.91 8.72
N ASP A 33 4.50 -6.92 8.97
CA ASP A 33 5.33 -5.72 8.93
C ASP A 33 5.47 -5.25 7.47
N PHE A 34 5.17 -3.97 7.24
CA PHE A 34 5.21 -3.29 5.96
C PHE A 34 6.16 -2.11 6.01
N VAL A 35 7.27 -2.21 5.28
CA VAL A 35 8.27 -1.15 5.17
C VAL A 35 7.84 -0.22 4.06
N VAL A 36 7.40 0.98 4.43
CA VAL A 36 6.90 1.98 3.47
C VAL A 36 8.09 2.63 2.75
N GLU A 37 8.03 2.67 1.42
CA GLU A 37 9.02 3.37 0.61
C GLU A 37 8.61 4.83 0.41
N ASP A 38 7.49 5.08 -0.27
CA ASP A 38 6.91 6.41 -0.48
C ASP A 38 5.47 6.26 -1.04
N TRP A 39 4.81 7.38 -1.36
CA TRP A 39 3.60 7.39 -2.15
C TRP A 39 3.81 6.70 -3.50
N PHE A 40 2.87 5.84 -3.88
CA PHE A 40 2.97 5.09 -5.13
C PHE A 40 3.06 6.00 -6.35
N ASP A 41 2.30 7.10 -6.36
CA ASP A 41 2.27 8.03 -7.47
C ASP A 41 3.58 8.83 -7.64
N ARG A 42 4.37 8.98 -6.57
CA ARG A 42 5.72 9.56 -6.65
C ARG A 42 6.73 8.56 -7.21
N ILE A 43 6.63 7.29 -6.82
CA ILE A 43 7.52 6.24 -7.31
C ILE A 43 7.27 5.97 -8.80
N LEU A 44 6.01 5.81 -9.20
CA LEU A 44 5.65 5.44 -10.57
C LEU A 44 5.38 6.66 -11.47
N GLY A 45 5.15 7.84 -10.89
CA GLY A 45 4.85 9.08 -11.61
C GLY A 45 3.39 9.21 -12.09
N LYS A 46 2.47 8.39 -11.58
CA LYS A 46 1.05 8.30 -11.96
C LYS A 46 0.20 7.64 -10.88
N SER A 47 -1.12 7.86 -10.92
CA SER A 47 -2.09 7.17 -10.05
C SER A 47 -2.00 5.65 -10.18
N TRP A 48 -2.36 4.92 -9.12
CA TRP A 48 -2.54 3.46 -9.18
C TRP A 48 -3.64 3.05 -10.17
N MET A 49 -4.62 3.92 -10.41
CA MET A 49 -5.69 3.67 -11.38
C MET A 49 -5.16 3.67 -12.82
N ASP A 50 -4.11 4.45 -13.09
CA ASP A 50 -3.45 4.55 -14.39
C ASP A 50 -2.27 3.58 -14.56
N ALA A 51 -1.97 2.77 -13.54
CA ALA A 51 -0.85 1.84 -13.51
C ALA A 51 -1.18 0.51 -14.21
N THR A 52 -1.72 0.58 -15.42
CA THR A 52 -2.04 -0.60 -16.23
C THR A 52 -0.80 -1.48 -16.44
N GLY A 53 -0.95 -2.78 -16.22
CA GLY A 53 0.14 -3.76 -16.34
C GLY A 53 1.03 -3.86 -15.09
N ASN A 54 0.83 -3.03 -14.06
CA ASN A 54 1.51 -3.18 -12.78
C ASN A 54 0.81 -4.26 -11.92
N PRO A 55 1.49 -5.36 -11.55
CA PRO A 55 0.88 -6.44 -10.77
C PRO A 55 0.42 -5.99 -9.39
N ALA A 56 1.18 -5.13 -8.72
CA ALA A 56 0.84 -4.62 -7.39
C ALA A 56 -0.40 -3.70 -7.44
N ALA A 57 -0.53 -2.87 -8.48
CA ALA A 57 -1.73 -2.07 -8.69
C ALA A 57 -2.97 -2.92 -8.99
N MET A 58 -2.81 -3.99 -9.79
CA MET A 58 -3.91 -4.93 -10.06
C MET A 58 -4.39 -5.63 -8.79
N ILE A 59 -3.47 -6.14 -7.96
CA ILE A 59 -3.83 -6.81 -6.71
C ILE A 59 -4.48 -5.83 -5.73
N PHE A 60 -3.98 -4.60 -5.66
CA PHE A 60 -4.59 -3.55 -4.86
C PHE A 60 -6.01 -3.21 -5.32
N ALA A 61 -6.24 -3.07 -6.63
CA ALA A 61 -7.57 -2.85 -7.18
C ALA A 61 -8.56 -3.98 -6.82
N MET A 62 -8.12 -5.23 -6.88
CA MET A 62 -8.93 -6.39 -6.46
C MET A 62 -9.28 -6.31 -4.97
N ARG A 63 -8.32 -5.96 -4.11
CA ARG A 63 -8.53 -5.80 -2.66
C ARG A 63 -9.48 -4.64 -2.35
N GLY A 64 -9.23 -3.47 -2.94
CA GLY A 64 -10.04 -2.27 -2.73
C GLY A 64 -11.50 -2.48 -3.12
N ALA A 65 -11.76 -3.21 -4.21
CA ALA A 65 -13.12 -3.58 -4.63
C ALA A 65 -13.84 -4.48 -3.60
N MET A 66 -13.12 -5.42 -2.99
CA MET A 66 -13.70 -6.31 -1.97
C MET A 66 -13.93 -5.62 -0.62
N ALA A 67 -13.05 -4.69 -0.25
CA ALA A 67 -13.07 -4.01 1.04
C ALA A 67 -13.82 -2.66 1.03
N GLN A 68 -14.42 -2.27 -0.11
CA GLN A 68 -15.09 -0.97 -0.31
C GLN A 68 -14.24 0.23 0.14
N MET A 69 -12.94 0.18 -0.18
CA MET A 69 -11.99 1.21 0.22
C MET A 69 -12.20 2.50 -0.57
N SER A 70 -11.71 3.61 0.00
CA SER A 70 -11.66 4.89 -0.69
C SER A 70 -10.93 4.77 -2.03
N ILE A 71 -11.51 5.42 -3.04
CA ILE A 71 -10.96 5.47 -4.40
C ILE A 71 -10.18 6.78 -4.52
N ASP A 72 -9.06 6.86 -3.83
CA ASP A 72 -8.12 7.99 -3.86
C ASP A 72 -6.68 7.49 -4.01
N ASP A 73 -5.72 8.41 -4.04
CA ASP A 73 -4.30 8.12 -4.20
C ASP A 73 -3.51 8.17 -2.87
N GLU A 74 -4.18 8.09 -1.70
CA GLU A 74 -3.51 7.89 -0.40
C GLU A 74 -2.97 6.45 -0.27
N VAL A 75 -2.18 6.05 -1.25
CA VAL A 75 -1.67 4.71 -1.49
C VAL A 75 -0.16 4.77 -1.48
N VAL A 76 0.43 4.04 -0.55
CA VAL A 76 1.87 3.90 -0.44
C VAL A 76 2.34 2.62 -1.11
N TYR A 77 3.54 2.67 -1.68
CA TYR A 77 4.28 1.48 -2.06
C TYR A 77 5.24 1.12 -0.94
N GLY A 78 5.38 -0.18 -0.70
CA GLY A 78 6.29 -0.68 0.32
C GLY A 78 6.46 -2.18 0.20
N LYS A 79 7.19 -2.75 1.16
CA LYS A 79 7.57 -4.16 1.15
C LYS A 79 7.03 -4.91 2.33
N VAL A 80 6.45 -6.09 2.06
CA VAL A 80 6.26 -7.16 3.05
C VAL A 80 7.33 -8.20 2.79
N GLY A 81 8.31 -8.30 3.68
CA GLY A 81 9.52 -9.09 3.43
C GLY A 81 10.25 -8.60 2.17
N ALA A 82 10.37 -9.45 1.15
CA ALA A 82 11.02 -9.11 -0.12
C ALA A 82 10.05 -8.65 -1.23
N LEU A 83 8.73 -8.75 -1.02
CA LEU A 83 7.72 -8.49 -2.05
C LEU A 83 7.15 -7.08 -1.91
N GLY A 84 7.01 -6.41 -3.06
CA GLY A 84 6.45 -5.06 -3.14
C GLY A 84 4.93 -5.09 -3.27
N HIS A 85 4.25 -4.28 -2.47
CA HIS A 85 2.79 -4.18 -2.41
C HIS A 85 2.33 -2.73 -2.36
N LEU A 86 1.10 -2.48 -2.84
CA LEU A 86 0.39 -1.24 -2.56
C LEU A 86 -0.54 -1.42 -1.39
N VAL A 87 -0.56 -0.41 -0.53
CA VAL A 87 -1.40 -0.38 0.67
C VAL A 87 -1.95 1.02 0.81
N HIS A 88 -3.24 1.13 1.08
CA HIS A 88 -3.83 2.43 1.40
C HIS A 88 -3.47 2.79 2.84
N VAL A 89 -3.26 4.08 3.14
CA VAL A 89 -2.86 4.52 4.49
C VAL A 89 -3.85 4.08 5.58
N SER A 90 -5.13 3.97 5.26
CA SER A 90 -6.16 3.48 6.20
C SER A 90 -6.03 2.00 6.56
N GLU A 91 -5.24 1.21 5.83
CA GLU A 91 -4.95 -0.20 6.13
C GLU A 91 -3.71 -0.37 7.00
N LEU A 92 -3.02 0.73 7.30
CA LEU A 92 -1.82 0.74 8.13
C LEU A 92 -2.15 1.17 9.56
N GLU A 93 -1.39 0.62 10.48
CA GLU A 93 -1.35 1.04 11.88
C GLU A 93 0.10 1.14 12.36
N GLU A 94 0.35 2.02 13.32
CA GLU A 94 1.67 2.12 13.92
C GLU A 94 2.01 0.80 14.61
N LYS A 95 3.23 0.32 14.39
CA LYS A 95 3.72 -0.85 15.11
C LYS A 95 3.84 -0.46 16.58
N ALA A 96 2.96 -1.01 17.42
CA ALA A 96 3.11 -0.89 18.86
C ALA A 96 4.34 -1.70 19.27
N ASP A 97 5.47 -1.03 19.48
CA ASP A 97 6.62 -1.61 20.17
C ASP A 97 6.18 -1.89 21.62
N GLY A 98 5.92 -3.17 21.92
CA GLY A 98 5.65 -3.67 23.26
C GLY A 98 6.92 -3.82 24.08
#